data_AF-A0A7K3MA85-F1
#
_entry.id   AF-A0A7K3MA85-F1
#
_cell.length_a   1.000
_cell.length_b   1.000
_cell.length_c   1.000
_cell.angle_alpha   90.00
_cell.angle_beta   90.00
_cell.angle_gamma   90.00
#
_symmetry.space_group_name_H-M   'P 1'
#
loop_
_entity.id
_entity.type
_entity.pdbx_description
1 polymer ?
#
loop_
_entity_poly.entity_id
_entity_poly.type
_entity_poly.pdbx_seq_one_letter_code
_entity_poly.pdbx_strand_id
1 'polypeptide(L)'
;MYAIPTAAEILGVTPNALEAALERGETIATVTRACGLDVEHMKESLIDAEVPDIEALAMIAGFDSEEISQFATEVRSYVASFVEHGQQVADLWFDSPAVLAA
;
A
#
# COMPACT_ATOMS: atom_id res chain seq x y z
N MET A 1 4.03 4.41 -6.42
CA MET A 1 2.95 4.07 -5.49
C MET A 1 1.76 4.97 -5.78
N TYR A 2 0.77 4.40 -6.46
CA TYR A 2 -0.58 4.86 -6.72
C TYR A 2 -1.56 4.74 -5.52
N ALA A 3 -1.13 4.25 -4.36
CA ALA A 3 -2.00 4.02 -3.21
C ALA A 3 -2.84 5.25 -2.79
N ILE A 4 -2.25 6.44 -2.69
CA ILE A 4 -2.97 7.69 -2.34
C ILE A 4 -3.99 8.09 -3.41
N PRO A 5 -3.63 8.23 -4.71
CA PRO A 5 -4.61 8.60 -5.72
C PRO A 5 -5.75 7.58 -5.86
N THR A 6 -5.47 6.27 -5.80
CA THR A 6 -6.51 5.23 -5.87
C THR A 6 -7.42 5.27 -4.65
N ALA A 7 -6.87 5.40 -3.44
CA ALA A 7 -7.68 5.53 -2.23
C ALA A 7 -8.55 6.79 -2.27
N ALA A 8 -7.99 7.92 -2.72
CA ALA A 8 -8.72 9.17 -2.84
C ALA A 8 -9.91 9.07 -3.81
N GLU A 9 -9.72 8.39 -4.95
CA GLU A 9 -10.78 8.11 -5.91
C GLU A 9 -11.92 7.29 -5.28
N ILE A 10 -11.59 6.18 -4.61
CA ILE A 10 -12.58 5.31 -3.93
C ILE A 10 -13.33 6.07 -2.83
N LEU A 11 -12.63 6.92 -2.07
CA LEU A 11 -13.21 7.75 -1.00
C LEU A 11 -14.01 8.94 -1.53
N GLY A 12 -13.91 9.26 -2.82
CA GLY A 12 -14.55 10.45 -3.42
C GLY A 12 -13.95 11.77 -2.95
N VAL A 13 -12.65 11.80 -2.63
CA VAL A 13 -11.90 12.99 -2.21
C VAL A 13 -10.75 13.28 -3.17
N THR A 14 -10.10 14.43 -3.03
CA THR A 14 -8.87 14.70 -3.80
C THR A 14 -7.65 14.05 -3.12
N PRO A 15 -6.60 13.69 -3.87
CA PRO A 15 -5.34 13.19 -3.29
C PRO A 15 -4.80 14.11 -2.20
N ASN A 16 -4.75 15.42 -2.45
CA ASN A 16 -4.27 16.40 -1.46
C ASN A 16 -5.12 16.44 -0.18
N ALA A 17 -6.43 16.21 -0.28
CA ALA A 17 -7.30 16.18 0.90
C ALA A 17 -7.05 14.92 1.74
N LEU A 18 -6.81 13.79 1.08
CA LEU A 18 -6.40 12.55 1.75
C LEU A 18 -5.01 12.71 2.39
N GLU A 19 -4.02 13.23 1.66
CA GLU A 19 -2.68 13.51 2.19
C GLU A 19 -2.74 14.38 3.44
N ALA A 20 -3.49 15.48 3.40
CA ALA A 20 -3.67 16.33 4.57
C ALA A 20 -4.32 15.61 5.75
N ALA A 21 -5.16 14.60 5.52
CA ALA A 21 -5.72 13.76 6.59
C ALA A 21 -4.66 12.82 7.18
N LEU A 22 -3.85 12.20 6.33
CA LEU A 22 -2.75 11.34 6.76
C LEU A 22 -1.70 12.13 7.56
N GLU A 23 -1.38 13.36 7.15
CA GLU A 23 -0.48 14.27 7.88
C GLU A 23 -1.01 14.65 9.27
N ARG A 24 -2.33 14.64 9.48
CA ARG A 24 -2.95 14.84 10.80
C ARG A 24 -2.94 13.58 11.67
N GLY A 25 -2.44 12.47 11.16
CA GLY A 25 -2.35 11.18 11.87
C GLY A 25 -3.55 10.25 11.62
N GLU A 26 -4.41 10.56 10.65
CA GLU A 26 -5.41 9.60 10.18
C GLU A 26 -4.71 8.51 9.34
N THR A 27 -5.32 7.33 9.25
CA THR A 27 -4.89 6.27 8.32
C THR A 27 -5.92 6.09 7.22
N ILE A 28 -5.53 5.51 6.09
CA ILE A 28 -6.49 5.20 5.02
C ILE A 28 -7.61 4.31 5.59
N ALA A 29 -7.31 3.38 6.50
CA ALA A 29 -8.31 2.56 7.17
C ALA A 29 -9.29 3.39 8.02
N THR A 30 -8.82 4.38 8.80
CA THR A 30 -9.72 5.22 9.60
C THR A 30 -10.63 6.08 8.73
N VAL A 31 -10.08 6.66 7.66
CA VAL A 31 -10.85 7.48 6.71
C VAL A 31 -11.88 6.61 5.95
N THR A 32 -11.48 5.43 5.50
CA THR A 32 -12.37 4.44 4.84
C THR A 32 -13.55 4.07 5.73
N ARG A 33 -13.30 3.75 7.02
CA ARG A 33 -14.36 3.47 7.99
C ARG A 33 -15.26 4.68 8.22
N ALA A 34 -14.71 5.88 8.29
CA ALA A 34 -15.50 7.11 8.45
C ALA A 34 -16.43 7.38 7.25
N CYS A 35 -16.04 6.95 6.05
CA CYS A 35 -16.87 6.96 4.85
C CYS A 35 -17.88 5.81 4.76
N GLY A 36 -17.89 4.88 5.72
CA GLY A 36 -18.77 3.71 5.72
C GLY A 36 -18.39 2.65 4.68
N LEU A 37 -17.14 2.66 4.21
CA LEU A 37 -16.60 1.71 3.25
C LEU A 37 -15.87 0.56 3.95
N ASP A 38 -15.69 -0.54 3.22
CA ASP A 38 -14.98 -1.72 3.70
C ASP A 38 -13.46 -1.56 3.54
N VAL A 39 -12.72 -1.81 4.62
CA VAL A 39 -11.25 -1.64 4.66
C VAL A 39 -10.53 -2.77 3.92
N GLU A 40 -11.06 -3.99 3.93
CA GLU A 40 -10.45 -5.10 3.20
C GLU A 40 -10.54 -4.84 1.69
N HIS A 41 -11.71 -4.44 1.20
CA HIS A 41 -11.89 -4.07 -0.20
C HIS A 41 -11.03 -2.87 -0.60
N MET A 42 -10.85 -1.87 0.28
CA MET A 42 -9.88 -0.79 0.06
C MET A 42 -8.47 -1.36 -0.12
N LYS A 43 -8.00 -2.22 0.80
CA LYS A 43 -6.66 -2.83 0.71
C LYS A 43 -6.47 -3.63 -0.58
N GLU A 44 -7.43 -4.48 -0.92
CA GLU A 44 -7.41 -5.27 -2.15
C GLU A 44 -7.34 -4.37 -3.39
N SER A 45 -8.14 -3.31 -3.44
CA SER A 45 -8.14 -2.34 -4.55
C SER A 45 -6.78 -1.65 -4.72
N LEU A 46 -6.11 -1.29 -3.61
CA LEU A 46 -4.78 -0.68 -3.67
C LEU A 46 -3.72 -1.68 -4.12
N ILE A 47 -3.81 -2.92 -3.64
CA ILE A 47 -2.90 -4.01 -4.02
C ILE A 47 -3.02 -4.31 -5.52
N ASP A 48 -4.24 -4.43 -6.03
CA ASP A 48 -4.51 -4.73 -7.44
C ASP A 48 -4.12 -3.58 -8.37
N ALA A 49 -4.07 -2.36 -7.86
CA ALA A 49 -3.57 -1.20 -8.61
C ALA A 49 -2.03 -1.15 -8.72
N GLU A 50 -1.29 -1.81 -7.82
CA GLU A 50 0.17 -1.66 -7.71
C GLU A 50 0.94 -2.91 -8.14
N VAL A 51 0.51 -4.07 -7.66
CA VAL A 51 1.26 -5.32 -7.80
C VAL A 51 1.45 -5.73 -9.27
N PRO A 52 0.44 -5.65 -10.17
CA PRO A 52 0.62 -6.04 -11.56
C PRO A 52 1.71 -5.23 -12.29
N ASP A 53 1.77 -3.92 -12.05
CA ASP A 53 2.78 -3.04 -12.65
C ASP A 53 4.18 -3.38 -12.13
N ILE A 54 4.29 -3.70 -10.84
CA ILE A 54 5.55 -4.11 -10.22
C ILE A 54 6.02 -5.46 -10.77
N GLU A 55 5.14 -6.46 -10.86
CA GLU A 55 5.45 -7.76 -11.44
C GLU A 55 5.91 -7.63 -12.91
N ALA A 56 5.22 -6.80 -13.69
CA ALA A 56 5.58 -6.52 -15.08
C ALA A 56 6.96 -5.86 -15.20
N LEU A 57 7.26 -4.86 -14.37
CA LEU A 57 8.55 -4.18 -14.36
C LEU A 57 9.69 -5.11 -13.94
N ALA A 58 9.46 -5.96 -12.94
CA ALA A 58 10.46 -6.93 -12.50
C ALA A 58 10.73 -8.00 -13.57
N MET A 59 9.68 -8.47 -14.26
CA MET A 59 9.85 -9.36 -15.42
C MET A 59 10.67 -8.70 -16.53
N ILE A 60 10.39 -7.43 -16.85
CA ILE A 60 11.16 -6.65 -17.85
C ILE A 60 12.62 -6.47 -17.42
N ALA A 61 12.86 -6.29 -16.12
CA ALA A 61 14.20 -6.17 -15.56
C ALA A 61 14.97 -7.52 -15.52
N GLY A 62 14.30 -8.64 -15.79
CA GLY A 62 14.92 -9.96 -15.89
C GLY A 62 15.00 -10.75 -14.58
N PHE A 63 14.23 -10.36 -13.55
CA PHE A 63 14.04 -11.17 -12.34
C PHE A 63 13.30 -12.47 -12.67
N ASP A 64 13.57 -13.53 -11.91
CA ASP A 64 12.86 -14.79 -12.07
C ASP A 64 11.48 -14.80 -11.39
N SER A 65 10.66 -15.81 -11.69
CA SER A 65 9.28 -15.88 -11.17
C SER A 65 9.18 -16.02 -9.65
N GLU A 66 10.18 -16.63 -9.00
CA GLU A 66 10.20 -16.81 -7.56
C GLU A 66 10.54 -15.49 -6.87
N GLU A 67 11.57 -14.79 -7.37
CA GLU A 67 11.93 -13.44 -6.93
C GLU A 67 10.76 -12.45 -7.09
N ILE A 68 10.07 -12.49 -8.24
CA ILE A 68 8.90 -11.64 -8.50
C ILE A 68 7.77 -11.94 -7.51
N SER A 69 7.49 -13.22 -7.26
CA SER A 69 6.42 -13.63 -6.32
C SER A 69 6.73 -13.21 -4.89
N GLN A 70 8.00 -13.33 -4.47
CA GLN A 70 8.44 -12.85 -3.17
C GLN A 70 8.26 -11.33 -3.07
N PHE A 71 8.74 -10.59 -4.08
CA PHE A 71 8.64 -9.13 -4.08
C PHE A 71 7.17 -8.67 -4.08
N ALA A 72 6.30 -9.30 -4.85
CA ALA A 72 4.86 -9.04 -4.82
C ALA A 72 4.25 -9.28 -3.43
N THR A 73 4.71 -10.30 -2.70
CA THR A 73 4.25 -10.59 -1.33
C THR A 73 4.68 -9.51 -0.33
N GLU A 74 5.91 -9.01 -0.47
CA GLU A 74 6.44 -7.91 0.33
C GLU A 74 5.65 -6.62 0.07
N VAL A 75 5.40 -6.29 -1.20
CA VAL A 75 4.58 -5.12 -1.59
C VAL A 75 3.16 -5.23 -1.03
N ARG A 76 2.52 -6.39 -1.13
CA ARG A 76 1.18 -6.62 -0.55
C ARG A 76 1.17 -6.33 0.95
N SER A 77 2.20 -6.79 1.65
CA SER A 77 2.36 -6.59 3.10
C SER A 77 2.63 -5.11 3.43
N TYR A 78 3.43 -4.43 2.61
CA TYR A 78 3.67 -2.99 2.74
C TYR A 78 2.38 -2.20 2.59
N VAL A 79 1.60 -2.45 1.54
CA VAL A 79 0.33 -1.75 1.28
C VAL A 79 -0.67 -1.98 2.42
N ALA A 80 -0.78 -3.23 2.92
CA ALA A 80 -1.62 -3.52 4.07
C ALA A 80 -1.21 -2.72 5.32
N SER A 81 0.09 -2.66 5.62
CA SER A 81 0.62 -1.85 6.72
C SER A 81 0.40 -0.36 6.50
N PHE A 82 0.57 0.13 5.29
CA PHE A 82 0.34 1.54 4.95
C PHE A 82 -1.13 1.92 5.21
N VAL A 83 -2.08 1.08 4.80
CA VAL A 83 -3.51 1.34 5.00
C VAL A 83 -3.88 1.35 6.49
N GLU A 84 -3.40 0.37 7.26
CA GLU A 84 -3.81 0.20 8.66
C GLU A 84 -3.06 1.11 9.63
N HIS A 85 -1.76 1.34 9.38
CA HIS A 85 -0.83 1.96 10.33
C HIS A 85 -0.16 3.23 9.81
N GLY A 86 -0.35 3.58 8.55
CA GLY A 86 0.25 4.77 7.93
C GLY A 86 1.66 4.52 7.39
N GLN A 87 2.14 5.47 6.58
CA GLN A 87 3.33 5.27 5.75
C GLN A 87 4.59 5.09 6.59
N GLN A 88 4.74 5.89 7.64
CA GLN A 88 5.93 5.84 8.48
C GLN A 88 6.11 4.47 9.16
N VAL A 89 5.02 3.82 9.56
CA VAL A 89 5.09 2.48 10.17
C VAL A 89 5.43 1.43 9.12
N ALA A 90 4.82 1.53 7.93
CA ALA A 90 5.17 0.67 6.80
C ALA A 90 6.64 0.83 6.43
N ASP A 91 7.12 2.05 6.18
CA ASP A 91 8.52 2.33 5.85
C ASP A 91 9.48 1.75 6.90
N LEU A 92 9.21 1.92 8.21
CA LEU A 92 10.05 1.36 9.27
C LEU A 92 10.13 -0.16 9.27
N TRP A 93 9.05 -0.85 8.89
CA TRP A 93 9.02 -2.32 8.82
C TRP A 93 9.80 -2.86 7.64
N PHE A 94 9.79 -2.17 6.50
CA PHE A 94 10.43 -2.63 5.27
C PHE A 94 11.84 -2.07 5.05
N ASP A 95 12.18 -0.92 5.65
CA ASP A 95 13.54 -0.36 5.66
C ASP A 95 14.42 -0.94 6.79
N SER A 96 13.83 -1.63 7.78
CA SER A 96 14.60 -2.23 8.87
C SER A 96 15.26 -3.55 8.42
N PRO A 97 16.60 -3.66 8.38
CA PRO A 97 17.29 -4.92 8.07
C PRO A 97 17.13 -6.01 9.16
N ALA A 98 16.36 -5.73 10.23
CA ALA A 98 16.25 -6.59 11.41
C ALA A 98 15.34 -7.82 11.24
N VAL A 99 14.55 -7.92 10.16
CA VAL A 99 13.64 -9.07 9.92
C VAL A 99 14.28 -10.17 9.05
N LEU A 100 15.45 -9.91 8.44
CA LEU A 100 16.21 -10.91 7.67
C LEU A 100 17.06 -11.87 8.53
N ALA A 101 16.94 -11.83 9.86
CA ALA A 101 17.83 -12.57 10.77
C ALA A 101 17.16 -13.25 11.98
N ALA A 102 15.89 -13.66 11.88
CA ALA A 102 15.22 -14.46 12.92
C ALA A 102 14.72 -15.80 12.39
#